data_AF-A0A6J6SAC1-F1
#
_entry.id   AF-A0A6J6SAC1-F1
#
_cell.length_a   1.000
_cell.length_b   1.000
_cell.length_c   1.000
_cell.angle_alpha   90.00
_cell.angle_beta   90.00
_cell.angle_gamma   90.00
#
_symmetry.space_group_name_H-M   'P 1'
#
loop_
_entity.id
_entity.type
_entity.pdbx_description
1 polymer ?
#
loop_
_entity_poly.entity_id
_entity_poly.type
_entity_poly.pdbx_seq_one_letter_code
_entity_poly.pdbx_strand_id
1 'polypeptide(L)' 'MPELGWMFGYPMALLMMAATSLGLWLVFERSGWL' A
#
# COMPACT_ATOMS: atom_id res chain seq x y z
N MET A 1 -0.85 18.16 -17.59
CA MET A 1 0.19 17.22 -17.11
C MET A 1 -0.21 15.82 -17.55
N PRO A 2 0.63 15.12 -18.34
CA PRO A 2 0.30 13.81 -18.91
C PRO A 2 0.02 12.72 -17.86
N GLU A 3 0.29 12.96 -16.57
CA GLU A 3 -0.08 12.07 -15.46
C GLU A 3 -1.56 12.14 -15.04
N LEU A 4 -2.34 13.16 -15.40
CA LEU A 4 -3.76 13.29 -14.99
C LEU A 4 -4.70 12.27 -15.66
N GLY A 5 -4.33 11.73 -16.83
CA GLY A 5 -5.12 10.73 -17.55
C GLY A 5 -4.91 9.31 -17.04
N TRP A 6 -3.96 9.10 -16.13
CA TRP A 6 -3.57 7.76 -15.70
C TRP A 6 -4.47 7.26 -14.57
N MET A 7 -5.68 6.84 -14.94
CA MET A 7 -6.70 6.32 -14.02
C MET A 7 -6.21 5.14 -13.18
N PHE A 8 -5.21 4.39 -13.66
CA PHE A 8 -4.59 3.27 -12.93
C PHE A 8 -3.46 3.70 -11.98
N GLY A 9 -2.90 4.92 -12.12
CA GLY A 9 -1.84 5.39 -11.25
C GLY A 9 -2.30 5.62 -9.81
N TYR A 10 -3.49 6.19 -9.64
CA TYR A 10 -4.07 6.46 -8.31
C TYR A 10 -4.44 5.17 -7.53
N PRO A 11 -5.15 4.19 -8.12
CA PRO A 11 -5.37 2.89 -7.49
C PRO A 11 -4.06 2.15 -7.18
N MET A 12 -3.07 2.22 -8.06
CA MET A 12 -1.77 1.56 -7.84
C MET A 12 -1.03 2.19 -6.66
N ALA A 13 -1.00 3.52 -6.55
CA ALA A 13 -0.40 4.21 -5.41
C ALA A 13 -1.09 3.83 -4.08
N LEU A 14 -2.42 3.79 -4.07
CA LEU A 14 -3.19 3.34 -2.91
C LEU A 14 -2.90 1.88 -2.54
N LEU A 15 -2.79 1.00 -3.53
CA LEU A 15 -2.40 -0.40 -3.32
C LEU A 15 -1.01 -0.50 -2.70
N MET A 16 -0.04 0.29 -3.16
CA MET A 16 1.32 0.28 -2.59
C MET A 16 1.35 0.79 -1.14
N MET A 17 0.56 1.83 -0.84
CA MET A 17 0.38 2.31 0.53
C MET A 17 -0.21 1.22 1.43
N ALA A 18 -1.35 0.63 1.01
CA ALA A 18 -2.03 -0.41 1.76
C ALA A 18 -1.16 -1.66 1.94
N ALA A 19 -0.45 -2.09 0.89
CA ALA A 19 0.45 -3.24 0.95
C ALA A 19 1.59 -3.02 1.95
N THR A 20 2.13 -1.81 2.05
CA THR A 20 3.19 -1.48 3.02
C THR A 20 2.66 -1.51 4.46
N SER A 21 1.49 -0.90 4.70
CA SER A 21 0.84 -0.92 6.01
C SER A 21 0.45 -2.33 6.45
N LEU A 22 -0.15 -3.12 5.56
CA LEU A 22 -0.54 -4.51 5.84
C LEU A 22 0.68 -5.43 5.98
N GLY A 23 1.72 -5.23 5.18
CA GLY A 23 2.96 -6.00 5.28
C GLY A 23 3.62 -5.80 6.65
N LEU A 24 3.72 -4.55 7.11
CA LEU A 24 4.21 -4.25 8.45
C LEU A 24 3.29 -4.84 9.52
N TRP A 25 1.98 -4.63 9.42
CA TRP A 25 1.01 -5.20 10.36
C TRP A 25 1.15 -6.72 10.49
N LEU A 26 1.22 -7.46 9.38
CA LEU A 26 1.40 -8.90 9.38
C LEU A 26 2.74 -9.35 9.98
N VAL A 27 3.82 -8.59 9.77
CA VAL A 27 5.13 -8.89 10.36
C VAL A 27 5.11 -8.69 11.87
N PHE A 28 4.49 -7.60 12.35
CA PHE A 28 4.34 -7.33 13.78
C PHE A 28 3.38 -8.33 14.45
N GLU A 29 2.25 -8.64 13.81
CA GLU A 29 1.27 -9.63 14.26
C GLU A 29 1.92 -11.02 14.40
N ARG A 30 2.69 -11.46 13.37
CA ARG A 30 3.42 -12.73 13.42
C ARG A 30 4.52 -12.75 14.46
N SER A 31 5.13 -11.61 14.75
CA SER A 31 6.16 -11.52 15.78
C SER A 31 5.56 -11.54 17.19
N GLY A 32 4.23 -11.41 17.33
CA GLY A 32 3.56 -11.34 18.64
C GLY A 32 3.84 -10.03 19.38
N TRP A 33 4.19 -8.97 18.64
CA TRP A 33 4.48 -7.64 19.19
C TRP A 33 3.23 -6.74 19.28
N LEU A 34 2.09 -7.22 18.77
CA LEU A 34 0.79 -6.56 18.78
C LEU A 34 -0.13 -7.32 19.73
#